data_AF-V2UF82-F1
#
_entry.id   AF-V2UF82-F1
#
_cell.length_a   1.000
_cell.length_b   1.000
_cell.length_c   1.000
_cell.angle_alpha   90.00
_cell.angle_beta   90.00
_cell.angle_gamma   90.00
#
_symmetry.space_group_name_H-M   'P 1'
#
loop_
_entity.id
_entity.type
_entity.pdbx_description
1 polymer ?
#
loop_
_entity_poly.entity_id
_entity_poly.type
_entity_poly.pdbx_seq_one_letter_code
_entity_poly.pdbx_strand_id
1 'polypeptide(L)'
;MTEYGIGLNFRKSCLAALVGMLLSSPAYALQNLSDEHLANTTGEGIALLPENFKMVFQRPNDVSAASSYTRNLDNPEQYDTGFIRIIPVGENYDNLTLSQTDAANQRTKADIFIYGLALSETNNNMNQRYSNQGFDWGSAANPWLFRAGTAENIRQFDSTNAAADISYISLEAPLAKVDADDQDNNIKLGLWLDAFSRSWNSSNKVDPITGAPVTTDAVNDPDLLKNQRIRLQLVANGLSLSGSQVRLFQTMPSTNAVESQTLGMASLIRLNTNDNPEALIYENTQANKELLNVRGLRISTATLNDGTAVTPALDRSLAPIFHAEEGLYLYSPNINLVLGNMHQPFILGSEGQNIILEVTRIPNVPEIYKQIYTYYADIDGDNTEINPADYKGSTCNVAYCGSNISQVLSGAGTTNYQGTNATHSSISIGSVTRDPTTNLLKANTASNSTGVVFRSPHATTAPVNLGSVAIDGVLIQHLKFKTTGL
;
A
#
# COMPACT_ATOMS: atom_id res chain seq x y z
N MET A 1 16.68 85.82 -35.19
CA MET A 1 16.09 85.71 -33.84
C MET A 1 15.54 84.31 -33.71
N THR A 2 15.87 83.60 -32.62
CA THR A 2 15.39 82.24 -32.23
C THR A 2 15.46 81.12 -33.27
N GLU A 3 16.54 80.34 -33.20
CA GLU A 3 16.55 78.92 -33.56
C GLU A 3 15.67 78.11 -32.59
N TYR A 4 15.13 76.97 -33.05
CA TYR A 4 14.51 75.96 -32.19
C TYR A 4 15.04 74.57 -32.54
N GLY A 5 16.13 74.16 -31.89
CA GLY A 5 16.58 72.76 -31.87
C GLY A 5 15.90 72.02 -30.72
N ILE A 6 14.97 71.10 -31.03
CA ILE A 6 14.34 70.25 -30.02
C ILE A 6 15.12 68.93 -29.90
N GLY A 7 16.08 68.91 -28.98
CA GLY A 7 16.76 67.68 -28.57
C GLY A 7 15.83 66.80 -27.72
N LEU A 8 15.37 65.68 -28.27
CA LEU A 8 14.63 64.66 -27.53
C LEU A 8 15.57 63.88 -26.59
N ASN A 9 15.77 64.44 -25.39
CA ASN A 9 16.50 63.80 -24.30
C ASN A 9 15.72 62.57 -23.78
N PHE A 10 15.96 61.40 -24.38
CA PHE A 10 15.45 60.13 -23.87
C PHE A 10 16.01 59.88 -22.47
N ARG A 11 15.17 59.96 -21.43
CA ARG A 11 15.62 59.87 -20.04
C ARG A 11 16.20 58.48 -19.78
N LYS A 12 17.42 58.43 -19.22
CA LYS A 12 18.10 57.18 -18.80
C LYS A 12 17.21 56.29 -17.92
N SER A 13 16.29 56.90 -17.16
CA SER A 13 15.24 56.24 -16.37
C SER A 13 14.36 55.27 -17.18
N CYS A 14 13.97 55.62 -18.41
CA CYS A 14 13.14 54.76 -19.25
C CYS A 14 13.92 53.56 -19.80
N LEU A 15 15.20 53.75 -20.15
CA LEU A 15 16.06 52.64 -20.59
C LEU A 15 16.33 51.66 -19.44
N ALA A 16 16.55 52.18 -18.22
CA ALA A 16 16.72 51.35 -17.02
C ALA A 16 15.46 50.56 -16.66
N ALA A 17 14.26 51.16 -16.80
CA ALA A 17 12.99 50.46 -16.59
C ALA A 17 12.75 49.35 -17.63
N LEU A 18 13.09 49.61 -18.90
CA LEU A 18 12.93 48.63 -19.99
C LEU A 18 13.91 47.46 -19.87
N VAL A 19 15.17 47.73 -19.47
CA VAL A 19 16.15 46.67 -19.13
C VAL A 19 15.73 45.91 -17.87
N GLY A 20 15.12 46.57 -16.88
CA GLY A 20 14.56 45.92 -15.70
C GLY A 20 13.43 44.92 -16.02
N MET A 21 12.51 45.28 -16.92
CA MET A 21 11.45 44.37 -17.40
C MET A 21 11.96 43.24 -18.29
N LEU A 22 13.12 43.40 -18.95
CA LEU A 22 13.75 42.34 -19.75
C LEU A 22 14.66 41.42 -18.91
N LEU A 23 14.92 41.76 -17.65
CA LEU A 23 15.72 40.97 -16.70
C LEU A 23 14.91 40.39 -15.54
N SER A 24 13.61 40.71 -15.43
CA SER A 24 12.72 39.96 -14.55
C SER A 24 12.54 38.54 -15.08
N SER A 25 12.92 37.55 -14.27
CA SER A 25 12.64 36.13 -14.51
C SER A 25 11.19 35.95 -14.93
N PRO A 26 10.86 35.01 -15.86
CA PRO A 26 9.48 34.69 -16.13
C PRO A 26 8.85 34.16 -14.84
N ALA A 27 7.99 34.97 -14.23
CA ALA A 27 7.04 34.45 -13.26
C ALA A 27 6.17 33.46 -14.02
N TYR A 28 6.24 32.18 -13.65
CA TYR A 28 5.36 31.15 -14.16
C TYR A 28 3.95 31.48 -13.69
N ALA A 29 3.26 32.33 -14.47
CA ALA A 29 1.82 32.44 -14.39
C ALA A 29 1.26 31.04 -14.59
N LEU A 30 0.41 30.61 -13.65
CA LEU A 30 -0.25 29.31 -13.65
C LEU A 30 -0.72 28.98 -15.06
N GLN A 31 -0.01 28.07 -15.72
CA GLN A 31 -0.38 27.63 -17.05
C GLN A 31 -1.70 26.90 -16.89
N ASN A 32 -2.77 27.50 -17.40
CA ASN A 32 -4.07 26.85 -17.42
C ASN A 32 -3.90 25.53 -18.16
N LEU A 33 -4.01 24.40 -17.45
CA LEU A 33 -4.10 23.09 -18.12
C LEU A 33 -5.32 23.21 -19.03
N SER A 34 -5.10 23.19 -20.34
CA SER A 34 -6.22 23.17 -21.26
C SER A 34 -6.99 21.88 -21.03
N ASP A 35 -8.33 21.96 -21.04
CA ASP A 35 -9.20 20.78 -20.91
C ASP A 35 -8.85 19.70 -21.95
N GLU A 36 -8.19 20.06 -23.06
CA GLU A 36 -7.68 19.16 -24.09
C GLU A 36 -6.48 18.29 -23.63
N HIS A 37 -5.66 18.76 -22.69
CA HIS A 37 -4.61 17.93 -22.05
C HIS A 37 -5.18 17.04 -20.93
N LEU A 38 -6.18 17.55 -20.21
CA LEU A 38 -6.94 16.76 -19.24
C LEU A 38 -7.82 15.71 -19.93
N ALA A 39 -8.44 15.99 -21.08
CA ALA A 39 -9.25 15.01 -21.81
C ALA A 39 -8.41 13.87 -22.41
N ASN A 40 -7.19 14.17 -22.88
CA ASN A 40 -6.29 13.15 -23.43
C ASN A 40 -5.61 12.28 -22.35
N THR A 41 -5.47 12.75 -21.11
CA THR A 41 -4.98 11.95 -19.97
C THR A 41 -6.13 11.36 -19.12
N THR A 42 -7.31 11.98 -19.20
CA THR A 42 -8.60 11.76 -18.53
C THR A 42 -9.28 10.40 -18.71
N GLY A 43 -9.78 10.16 -19.92
CA GLY A 43 -11.13 9.63 -20.08
C GLY A 43 -12.14 10.79 -20.13
N GLU A 44 -13.35 10.75 -19.58
CA GLU A 44 -13.99 9.70 -18.76
C GLU A 44 -13.23 9.29 -17.48
N GLY A 45 -12.58 10.26 -16.82
CA GLY A 45 -11.92 10.05 -15.53
C GLY A 45 -11.70 11.32 -14.70
N ILE A 46 -11.50 11.11 -13.40
CA ILE A 46 -11.20 12.11 -12.38
C ILE A 46 -9.73 11.98 -11.99
N ALA A 47 -8.97 13.08 -12.11
CA ALA A 47 -7.63 13.17 -11.54
C ALA A 47 -7.72 13.61 -10.07
N LEU A 48 -6.94 12.97 -9.20
CA LEU A 48 -6.81 13.33 -7.78
C LEU A 48 -5.35 13.71 -7.48
N LEU A 49 -5.18 14.78 -6.70
CA LEU A 49 -3.90 15.31 -6.27
C LEU A 49 -3.98 15.67 -4.78
N PRO A 50 -3.71 14.71 -3.88
CA PRO A 50 -3.52 15.00 -2.46
C PRO A 50 -2.29 15.91 -2.29
N GLU A 51 -2.51 17.13 -1.80
CA GLU A 51 -1.47 18.11 -1.45
C GLU A 51 -1.48 18.34 0.07
N ASN A 52 -0.30 18.34 0.71
CA ASN A 52 -0.11 18.44 2.16
C ASN A 52 -1.06 17.50 2.94
N PHE A 53 -1.32 16.31 2.40
CA PHE A 53 -2.32 15.40 2.92
C PHE A 53 -1.82 14.67 4.17
N LYS A 54 -2.68 14.60 5.19
CA LYS A 54 -2.48 13.75 6.37
C LYS A 54 -3.82 13.44 7.02
N MET A 55 -3.92 12.26 7.63
CA MET A 55 -5.09 11.85 8.38
C MET A 55 -4.69 11.08 9.64
N VAL A 56 -5.50 11.16 10.70
CA VAL A 56 -5.31 10.38 11.92
C VAL A 56 -6.65 10.11 12.60
N PHE A 57 -6.88 8.86 13.01
CA PHE A 57 -8.09 8.40 13.66
C PHE A 57 -8.07 8.81 15.13
N GLN A 58 -8.56 10.01 15.42
CA GLN A 58 -8.65 10.54 16.77
C GLN A 58 -9.88 10.04 17.50
N ARG A 59 -9.86 10.06 18.83
CA ARG A 59 -11.05 9.77 19.65
C ARG A 59 -12.25 10.62 19.20
N PRO A 60 -13.50 10.13 19.30
CA PRO A 60 -14.67 10.98 19.15
C PRO A 60 -14.64 12.11 20.20
N ASN A 61 -14.47 13.36 19.74
CA ASN A 61 -14.75 14.53 20.55
C ASN A 61 -16.21 14.90 20.28
N ASP A 62 -17.05 14.90 21.33
CA ASP A 62 -18.51 15.12 21.25
C ASP A 62 -18.92 16.56 20.84
N VAL A 63 -17.91 17.40 20.59
CA VAL A 63 -18.00 18.70 19.94
C VAL A 63 -16.70 18.89 19.16
N SER A 64 -16.74 19.68 18.07
CA SER A 64 -15.64 19.94 17.13
C SER A 64 -14.43 20.71 17.71
N ALA A 65 -14.01 20.41 18.94
CA ALA A 65 -12.74 20.85 19.50
C ALA A 65 -11.60 20.31 18.62
N ALA A 66 -10.76 21.23 18.14
CA ALA A 66 -9.69 20.96 17.18
C ALA A 66 -8.76 19.82 17.61
N SER A 67 -8.05 19.24 16.63
CA SER A 67 -7.19 18.06 16.79
C SER A 67 -6.28 18.15 18.02
N SER A 68 -5.99 17.02 18.69
CA SER A 68 -5.08 16.99 19.86
C SER A 68 -3.75 17.71 19.59
N TYR A 69 -3.23 17.58 18.36
CA TYR A 69 -2.03 18.24 17.85
C TYR A 69 -2.08 19.78 17.77
N THR A 70 -3.26 20.39 17.93
CA THR A 70 -3.47 21.85 17.94
C THR A 70 -3.84 22.40 19.31
N ARG A 71 -3.95 21.54 20.33
CA ARG A 71 -4.43 21.90 21.68
C ARG A 71 -3.32 22.12 22.72
N ASN A 72 -2.06 22.19 22.30
CA ASN A 72 -0.89 22.30 23.19
C ASN A 72 -0.91 21.28 24.34
N LEU A 73 -1.23 20.03 24.02
CA LEU A 73 -1.25 18.91 24.96
C LEU A 73 0.11 18.22 24.97
N ASP A 74 0.52 17.72 26.14
CA ASP A 74 1.60 16.74 26.22
C ASP A 74 1.17 15.44 25.51
N ASN A 75 2.08 14.85 24.72
CA ASN A 75 1.88 13.62 23.94
C ASN A 75 0.53 13.56 23.19
N PRO A 76 0.26 14.49 22.25
CA PRO A 76 -1.02 14.60 21.56
C PRO A 76 -1.44 13.33 20.81
N GLU A 77 -0.48 12.49 20.43
CA GLU A 77 -0.68 11.17 19.82
C GLU A 77 -1.41 10.17 20.74
N GLN A 78 -1.32 10.34 22.07
CA GLN A 78 -2.00 9.43 23.00
C GLN A 78 -3.52 9.58 22.98
N TYR A 79 -4.05 10.59 22.28
CA TYR A 79 -5.48 10.82 22.07
C TYR A 79 -6.00 10.21 20.75
N ASP A 80 -5.13 9.53 20.00
CA ASP A 80 -5.46 8.89 18.73
C ASP A 80 -6.09 7.51 18.95
N THR A 81 -7.26 7.49 19.58
CA THR A 81 -7.96 6.26 19.96
C THR A 81 -9.24 6.03 19.17
N GLY A 82 -9.42 6.75 18.05
CA GLY A 82 -10.42 6.40 17.05
C GLY A 82 -10.08 5.06 16.43
N PHE A 83 -11.07 4.19 16.25
CA PHE A 83 -10.83 2.77 15.97
C PHE A 83 -11.74 2.18 14.90
N ILE A 84 -11.25 1.10 14.30
CA ILE A 84 -11.98 0.13 13.49
C ILE A 84 -12.05 -1.15 14.32
N ARG A 85 -13.26 -1.63 14.61
CA ARG A 85 -13.47 -2.92 15.27
C ARG A 85 -13.82 -3.97 14.23
N ILE A 86 -13.03 -5.03 14.16
CA ILE A 86 -13.29 -6.22 13.36
C ILE A 86 -13.75 -7.31 14.32
N ILE A 87 -14.92 -7.89 14.04
CA ILE A 87 -15.50 -9.00 14.80
C ILE A 87 -15.47 -10.24 13.89
N PRO A 88 -14.44 -11.11 13.97
CA PRO A 88 -14.47 -12.38 13.27
C PRO A 88 -15.69 -13.20 13.69
N VAL A 89 -16.54 -13.54 12.72
CA VAL A 89 -17.52 -14.61 12.90
C VAL A 89 -16.75 -15.93 12.97
N GLY A 90 -17.07 -16.74 13.97
CA GLY A 90 -16.46 -18.05 14.15
C GLY A 90 -16.88 -19.04 13.06
N GLU A 91 -16.30 -20.24 13.11
CA GLU A 91 -16.77 -21.37 12.31
C GLU A 91 -18.20 -21.80 12.68
N ASN A 92 -18.85 -22.60 11.84
CA ASN A 92 -20.14 -23.20 12.20
C ASN A 92 -19.96 -24.23 13.32
N TYR A 93 -20.24 -23.75 14.53
CA TYR A 93 -20.13 -24.44 15.81
C TYR A 93 -21.14 -25.57 16.05
N ASP A 94 -22.21 -25.67 15.25
CA ASP A 94 -23.20 -26.76 15.39
C ASP A 94 -22.59 -28.16 15.15
N ASN A 95 -21.45 -28.22 14.46
CA ASN A 95 -20.71 -29.46 14.18
C ASN A 95 -19.69 -29.85 15.27
N LEU A 96 -19.47 -29.02 16.30
CA LEU A 96 -18.53 -29.33 17.38
C LEU A 96 -19.21 -30.17 18.48
N THR A 97 -18.87 -31.47 18.55
CA THR A 97 -19.20 -32.35 19.68
C THR A 97 -18.37 -32.02 20.91
N LEU A 98 -18.68 -30.90 21.56
CA LEU A 98 -18.14 -30.47 22.84
C LEU A 98 -19.19 -30.60 23.94
N SER A 99 -18.77 -30.94 25.17
CA SER A 99 -19.67 -30.79 26.32
C SER A 99 -19.89 -29.30 26.59
N GLN A 100 -21.03 -28.92 27.20
CA GLN A 100 -21.28 -27.52 27.58
C GLN A 100 -20.19 -26.98 28.52
N THR A 101 -19.59 -27.83 29.35
CA THR A 101 -18.49 -27.47 30.24
C THR A 101 -17.19 -27.20 29.48
N ASP A 102 -16.87 -28.02 28.47
CA ASP A 102 -15.67 -27.81 27.65
C ASP A 102 -15.82 -26.59 26.75
N ALA A 103 -17.00 -26.41 26.12
CA ALA A 103 -17.32 -25.22 25.33
C ALA A 103 -17.25 -23.94 26.17
N ALA A 104 -17.74 -23.94 27.41
CA ALA A 104 -17.66 -22.78 28.30
C ALA A 104 -16.21 -22.38 28.67
N ASN A 105 -15.27 -23.32 28.65
CA ASN A 105 -13.84 -23.07 28.89
C ASN A 105 -13.08 -22.62 27.64
N GLN A 106 -13.66 -22.76 26.45
CA GLN A 106 -13.00 -22.39 25.19
C GLN A 106 -13.07 -20.88 24.91
N ARG A 107 -12.03 -20.39 24.21
CA ARG A 107 -11.92 -19.01 23.74
C ARG A 107 -11.70 -18.92 22.23
N THR A 108 -12.68 -19.44 21.48
CA THR A 108 -12.66 -19.59 20.01
C THR A 108 -13.14 -18.34 19.26
N LYS A 109 -13.71 -17.35 19.95
CA LYS A 109 -14.10 -16.07 19.37
C LYS A 109 -12.95 -15.07 19.44
N ALA A 110 -13.01 -14.03 18.62
CA ALA A 110 -12.05 -12.94 18.64
C ALA A 110 -12.73 -11.56 18.56
N ASP A 111 -12.04 -10.53 19.03
CA ASP A 111 -12.28 -9.14 18.70
C ASP A 111 -10.94 -8.48 18.37
N ILE A 112 -10.89 -7.71 17.29
CA ILE A 112 -9.68 -6.99 16.87
C ILE A 112 -10.02 -5.50 16.78
N PHE A 113 -9.25 -4.68 17.48
CA PHE A 113 -9.33 -3.23 17.45
C PHE A 113 -8.09 -2.68 16.77
N ILE A 114 -8.27 -2.04 15.61
CA ILE A 114 -7.24 -1.22 14.96
C ILE A 114 -7.52 0.22 15.34
N TYR A 115 -6.62 0.88 16.06
CA TYR A 115 -6.84 2.23 16.59
C TYR A 115 -5.65 3.15 16.34
N GLY A 116 -5.93 4.45 16.26
CA GLY A 116 -4.92 5.44 15.90
C GLY A 116 -4.33 5.17 14.52
N LEU A 117 -5.14 4.71 13.57
CA LEU A 117 -4.74 4.61 12.17
C LEU A 117 -4.40 6.02 11.66
N ALA A 118 -3.21 6.22 11.09
CA ALA A 118 -2.83 7.49 10.49
C ALA A 118 -1.95 7.34 9.26
N LEU A 119 -2.03 8.38 8.42
CA LEU A 119 -1.20 8.58 7.24
C LEU A 119 -0.60 9.98 7.32
N SER A 120 0.72 10.09 7.15
CA SER A 120 1.47 11.36 7.18
C SER A 120 2.69 11.27 6.30
N GLU A 121 3.45 12.37 6.18
CA GLU A 121 4.78 12.33 5.62
C GLU A 121 5.71 11.38 6.40
N THR A 122 6.67 10.77 5.70
CA THR A 122 7.79 10.00 6.25
C THR A 122 8.69 10.86 7.13
N ASN A 123 9.50 10.21 7.96
CA ASN A 123 10.60 10.84 8.70
C ASN A 123 11.70 9.79 8.99
N ASN A 124 12.66 10.10 9.85
CA ASN A 124 13.74 9.16 10.22
C ASN A 124 13.41 8.27 11.46
N ASN A 125 12.13 8.14 11.83
CA ASN A 125 11.72 7.53 13.10
C ASN A 125 10.65 6.44 12.94
N MET A 126 11.10 5.17 13.01
CA MET A 126 10.24 3.97 13.00
C MET A 126 9.43 3.74 14.28
N ASN A 127 9.73 4.45 15.39
CA ASN A 127 8.93 4.38 16.61
C ASN A 127 7.78 5.40 16.63
N GLN A 128 7.90 6.46 15.84
CA GLN A 128 6.84 7.45 15.69
C GLN A 128 5.80 6.98 14.67
N ARG A 129 4.59 6.71 15.17
CA ARG A 129 3.41 6.26 14.42
C ARG A 129 2.91 7.29 13.40
N TYR A 130 3.01 8.58 13.71
CA TYR A 130 2.50 9.69 12.89
C TYR A 130 3.42 10.91 13.03
N SER A 131 3.90 11.47 11.91
CA SER A 131 4.81 12.62 11.90
C SER A 131 4.09 13.96 12.11
N ASN A 132 2.77 14.00 11.89
CA ASN A 132 1.95 15.19 11.80
C ASN A 132 2.40 16.20 10.72
N GLN A 133 3.22 15.77 9.75
CA GLN A 133 3.45 16.52 8.51
C GLN A 133 2.59 15.93 7.38
N GLY A 134 2.17 16.78 6.46
CA GLY A 134 1.42 16.35 5.28
C GLY A 134 2.35 16.08 4.12
N PHE A 135 1.94 15.22 3.21
CA PHE A 135 2.71 14.85 2.02
C PHE A 135 1.93 15.11 0.75
N ASP A 136 2.64 15.33 -0.35
CA ASP A 136 2.08 15.48 -1.69
C ASP A 136 2.11 14.13 -2.41
N TRP A 137 1.06 13.78 -3.15
CA TRP A 137 0.93 12.46 -3.76
C TRP A 137 0.59 12.50 -5.24
N GLY A 138 1.63 12.37 -6.07
CA GLY A 138 1.52 12.52 -7.53
C GLY A 138 1.77 13.96 -7.98
N SER A 139 1.46 14.25 -9.23
CA SER A 139 1.64 15.59 -9.83
C SER A 139 0.68 15.79 -10.99
N ALA A 140 0.49 17.02 -11.47
CA ALA A 140 -0.37 17.29 -12.64
C ALA A 140 -0.01 16.47 -13.90
N ALA A 141 1.25 16.02 -14.04
CA ALA A 141 1.72 15.18 -15.15
C ALA A 141 1.67 13.66 -14.84
N ASN A 142 1.41 13.28 -13.59
CA ASN A 142 1.33 11.89 -13.12
C ASN A 142 0.43 11.85 -11.85
N PRO A 143 -0.90 12.05 -12.00
CA PRO A 143 -1.83 12.14 -10.88
C PRO A 143 -2.30 10.75 -10.44
N TRP A 144 -3.07 10.68 -9.36
CA TRP A 144 -4.00 9.57 -9.15
C TRP A 144 -5.14 9.67 -10.17
N LEU A 145 -5.58 8.55 -10.73
CA LEU A 145 -6.68 8.50 -11.70
C LEU A 145 -7.80 7.58 -11.20
N PHE A 146 -9.03 8.07 -11.24
CA PHE A 146 -10.24 7.25 -11.13
C PHE A 146 -11.05 7.37 -12.42
N ARG A 147 -11.01 6.34 -13.27
CA ARG A 147 -11.45 6.45 -14.67
C ARG A 147 -12.15 5.20 -15.18
N ALA A 148 -12.94 5.36 -16.24
CA ALA A 148 -13.37 4.25 -17.08
C ALA A 148 -12.24 3.89 -18.08
N GLY A 149 -12.31 2.68 -18.63
CA GLY A 149 -11.42 2.25 -19.71
C GLY A 149 -11.87 0.94 -20.34
N THR A 150 -11.20 0.57 -21.42
CA THR A 150 -11.43 -0.69 -22.13
C THR A 150 -10.12 -1.46 -22.21
N ALA A 151 -10.16 -2.77 -21.96
CA ALA A 151 -9.07 -3.69 -22.21
C ALA A 151 -9.42 -4.48 -23.46
N GLU A 152 -8.60 -4.36 -24.50
CA GLU A 152 -8.87 -4.92 -25.82
C GLU A 152 -8.51 -6.41 -25.91
N ASN A 153 -9.22 -7.16 -26.77
CA ASN A 153 -8.87 -8.53 -27.16
C ASN A 153 -8.68 -9.51 -25.98
N ILE A 154 -9.48 -9.34 -24.92
CA ILE A 154 -9.42 -10.17 -23.71
C ILE A 154 -10.20 -11.47 -23.90
N ARG A 155 -9.67 -12.55 -23.32
CA ARG A 155 -10.31 -13.87 -23.26
C ARG A 155 -10.14 -14.46 -21.86
N GLN A 156 -11.21 -15.02 -21.32
CA GLN A 156 -11.27 -15.64 -19.99
C GLN A 156 -11.92 -17.03 -20.07
N PHE A 157 -11.58 -17.90 -19.11
CA PHE A 157 -12.16 -19.22 -18.79
C PHE A 157 -12.06 -20.34 -19.86
N ASP A 158 -12.48 -20.09 -21.10
CA ASP A 158 -12.78 -21.16 -22.08
C ASP A 158 -12.35 -20.79 -23.51
N SER A 159 -12.04 -21.79 -24.34
CA SER A 159 -11.65 -21.59 -25.75
C SER A 159 -12.83 -21.24 -26.67
N THR A 160 -14.07 -21.47 -26.23
CA THR A 160 -15.29 -21.06 -26.93
C THR A 160 -15.62 -19.57 -26.76
N ASN A 161 -15.15 -18.92 -25.69
CA ASN A 161 -15.28 -17.49 -25.50
C ASN A 161 -14.45 -16.73 -26.53
N ALA A 162 -15.09 -16.06 -27.49
CA ALA A 162 -14.40 -15.20 -28.45
C ALA A 162 -13.63 -14.09 -27.72
N ALA A 163 -12.41 -13.78 -28.17
CA ALA A 163 -11.66 -12.66 -27.60
C ALA A 163 -12.41 -11.35 -27.89
N ALA A 164 -12.57 -10.51 -26.87
CA ALA A 164 -13.46 -9.37 -26.89
C ALA A 164 -12.96 -8.24 -25.97
N ASP A 165 -13.49 -7.05 -26.19
CA ASP A 165 -13.13 -5.87 -25.42
C ASP A 165 -13.92 -5.83 -24.11
N ILE A 166 -13.22 -5.67 -22.98
CA ILE A 166 -13.82 -5.61 -21.64
C ILE A 166 -13.68 -4.21 -21.08
N SER A 167 -14.81 -3.54 -20.87
CA SER A 167 -14.87 -2.27 -20.14
C SER A 167 -14.64 -2.49 -18.64
N TYR A 168 -13.87 -1.58 -18.03
CA TYR A 168 -13.55 -1.58 -16.61
C TYR A 168 -13.67 -0.16 -16.03
N ILE A 169 -13.81 -0.07 -14.71
CA ILE A 169 -13.53 1.13 -13.93
C ILE A 169 -12.27 0.89 -13.11
N SER A 170 -11.38 1.87 -13.03
CA SER A 170 -10.10 1.73 -12.33
C SER A 170 -9.81 2.84 -11.34
N LEU A 171 -9.08 2.48 -10.29
CA LEU A 171 -8.32 3.39 -9.44
C LEU A 171 -6.84 3.10 -9.68
N GLU A 172 -6.11 4.09 -10.16
CA GLU A 172 -4.71 4.01 -10.57
C GLU A 172 -3.90 5.04 -9.77
N ALA A 173 -2.83 4.57 -9.13
CA ALA A 173 -1.84 5.42 -8.49
C ALA A 173 -0.96 6.10 -9.57
N PRO A 174 -0.26 7.20 -9.25
CA PRO A 174 0.81 7.75 -10.08
C PRO A 174 1.74 6.63 -10.54
N LEU A 175 2.11 6.62 -11.82
CA LEU A 175 2.99 5.58 -12.37
C LEU A 175 4.39 5.66 -11.73
N ALA A 176 4.97 4.51 -11.41
CA ALA A 176 6.36 4.43 -10.93
C ALA A 176 7.35 4.74 -12.06
N LYS A 177 8.44 5.46 -11.76
CA LYS A 177 9.48 5.80 -12.75
C LYS A 177 10.35 4.58 -13.08
N VAL A 178 10.88 4.51 -14.30
CA VAL A 178 11.81 3.43 -14.69
C VAL A 178 13.16 3.59 -13.99
N ASP A 179 13.63 4.84 -13.91
CA ASP A 179 14.78 5.20 -13.07
C ASP A 179 14.33 5.32 -11.61
N ALA A 180 15.10 4.74 -10.69
CA ALA A 180 14.82 4.77 -9.24
C ALA A 180 14.71 6.21 -8.72
N ASP A 181 13.62 6.53 -8.03
CA ASP A 181 13.37 7.89 -7.51
C ASP A 181 12.57 7.86 -6.20
N ASP A 182 13.27 7.77 -5.08
CA ASP A 182 12.67 7.71 -3.75
C ASP A 182 11.94 9.00 -3.28
N GLN A 183 11.73 9.99 -4.15
CA GLN A 183 10.94 11.19 -3.81
C GLN A 183 9.45 10.87 -3.58
N ASP A 184 8.94 9.77 -4.14
CA ASP A 184 7.58 9.29 -3.93
C ASP A 184 7.44 8.33 -2.73
N ASN A 185 8.55 7.82 -2.20
CA ASN A 185 8.68 7.03 -0.98
C ASN A 185 8.50 7.94 0.26
N ASN A 186 7.42 8.74 0.27
CA ASN A 186 7.20 9.84 1.20
C ASN A 186 6.10 9.55 2.25
N ILE A 187 5.51 8.36 2.26
CA ILE A 187 4.36 8.03 3.12
C ILE A 187 4.81 7.34 4.41
N LYS A 188 4.23 7.75 5.53
CA LYS A 188 4.22 7.00 6.80
C LYS A 188 2.80 6.53 7.08
N LEU A 189 2.63 5.23 7.23
CA LEU A 189 1.40 4.58 7.70
C LEU A 189 1.67 4.02 9.10
N GLY A 190 0.86 4.40 10.09
CA GLY A 190 1.05 3.89 11.45
C GLY A 190 -0.26 3.67 12.20
N LEU A 191 -0.32 2.55 12.92
CA LEU A 191 -1.49 2.13 13.70
C LEU A 191 -1.09 1.37 14.96
N TRP A 192 -2.03 1.25 15.89
CA TRP A 192 -1.99 0.26 16.95
C TRP A 192 -3.06 -0.81 16.71
N LEU A 193 -2.80 -2.01 17.21
CA LEU A 193 -3.71 -3.15 17.09
C LEU A 193 -3.78 -3.89 18.42
N ASP A 194 -5.00 -4.11 18.92
CA ASP A 194 -5.27 -5.03 20.03
C ASP A 194 -6.16 -6.17 19.52
N ALA A 195 -5.66 -7.40 19.54
CA ALA A 195 -6.42 -8.60 19.19
C ALA A 195 -6.66 -9.44 20.45
N PHE A 196 -7.93 -9.70 20.77
CA PHE A 196 -8.35 -10.47 21.94
C PHE A 196 -8.90 -11.83 21.52
N SER A 197 -8.50 -12.89 22.23
CA SER A 197 -9.24 -14.16 22.26
C SER A 197 -10.36 -14.05 23.30
N ARG A 198 -11.62 -14.25 22.88
CA ARG A 198 -12.85 -14.10 23.69
C ARG A 198 -13.53 -15.43 23.99
N SER A 199 -14.24 -15.52 25.11
CA SER A 199 -14.91 -16.77 25.52
C SER A 199 -15.99 -17.20 24.52
N TRP A 200 -16.32 -18.49 24.52
CA TRP A 200 -17.41 -19.04 23.72
C TRP A 200 -18.73 -18.28 23.86
N ASN A 201 -19.10 -17.92 25.09
CA ASN A 201 -20.36 -17.24 25.38
C ASN A 201 -20.30 -15.71 25.18
N SER A 202 -19.17 -15.18 24.71
CA SER A 202 -18.97 -13.73 24.59
C SER A 202 -19.96 -13.09 23.61
N SER A 203 -20.52 -11.94 24.00
CA SER A 203 -21.46 -11.20 23.16
C SER A 203 -20.76 -10.42 22.04
N ASN A 204 -21.27 -10.53 20.82
CA ASN A 204 -20.88 -9.72 19.67
C ASN A 204 -21.67 -8.39 19.57
N LYS A 205 -22.51 -8.05 20.57
CA LYS A 205 -23.28 -6.81 20.55
C LYS A 205 -22.36 -5.59 20.45
N VAL A 206 -22.78 -4.65 19.61
CA VAL A 206 -22.13 -3.37 19.36
C VAL A 206 -22.98 -2.29 20.00
N ASP A 207 -22.37 -1.40 20.78
CA ASP A 207 -22.99 -0.15 21.21
C ASP A 207 -23.17 0.74 19.97
N PRO A 208 -24.42 1.10 19.58
CA PRO A 208 -24.67 1.87 18.37
C PRO A 208 -24.14 3.31 18.42
N ILE A 209 -23.79 3.84 19.60
CA ILE A 209 -23.24 5.18 19.77
C ILE A 209 -21.70 5.16 19.65
N THR A 210 -21.04 4.15 20.22
CA THR A 210 -19.57 4.11 20.33
C THR A 210 -18.87 3.14 19.39
N GLY A 211 -19.58 2.17 18.81
CA GLY A 211 -18.98 1.06 18.05
C GLY A 211 -18.26 0.01 18.91
N ALA A 212 -18.16 0.23 20.22
CA ALA A 212 -17.51 -0.66 21.17
C ALA A 212 -18.40 -1.87 21.51
N PRO A 213 -17.85 -2.95 22.11
CA PRO A 213 -18.62 -3.94 22.84
C PRO A 213 -19.58 -3.33 23.86
N VAL A 214 -20.82 -3.81 23.91
CA VAL A 214 -21.74 -3.46 25.01
C VAL A 214 -21.28 -4.18 26.28
N THR A 215 -20.74 -3.42 27.24
CA THR A 215 -20.23 -3.95 28.51
C THR A 215 -20.64 -3.08 29.69
N THR A 216 -20.85 -3.70 30.85
CA THR A 216 -21.20 -2.99 32.10
C THR A 216 -19.98 -2.43 32.84
N ASP A 217 -18.79 -2.94 32.53
CA ASP A 217 -17.51 -2.47 33.07
C ASP A 217 -16.42 -2.68 32.01
N ALA A 218 -16.04 -1.59 31.32
CA ALA A 218 -15.01 -1.61 30.28
C ALA A 218 -13.59 -1.88 30.80
N VAL A 219 -13.36 -1.77 32.12
CA VAL A 219 -12.06 -2.02 32.75
C VAL A 219 -11.93 -3.49 33.14
N ASN A 220 -13.02 -4.12 33.58
CA ASN A 220 -13.07 -5.50 34.07
C ASN A 220 -13.93 -6.43 33.19
N ASP A 221 -14.01 -6.17 31.88
CA ASP A 221 -14.77 -7.01 30.96
C ASP A 221 -14.23 -8.46 30.95
N PRO A 222 -15.05 -9.48 31.31
CA PRO A 222 -14.59 -10.86 31.49
C PRO A 222 -14.16 -11.53 30.17
N ASP A 223 -14.54 -10.96 29.02
CA ASP A 223 -14.14 -11.46 27.71
C ASP A 223 -12.94 -10.71 27.11
N LEU A 224 -12.58 -9.51 27.58
CA LEU A 224 -11.50 -8.68 27.03
C LEU A 224 -10.30 -8.61 27.99
N LEU A 225 -9.75 -9.76 28.33
CA LEU A 225 -8.68 -9.90 29.32
C LEU A 225 -7.30 -9.55 28.73
N LYS A 226 -6.49 -8.76 29.46
CA LYS A 226 -5.11 -8.39 29.03
C LYS A 226 -4.20 -9.60 28.78
N ASN A 227 -4.37 -10.69 29.52
CA ASN A 227 -3.59 -11.93 29.34
C ASN A 227 -4.08 -12.80 28.17
N GLN A 228 -5.16 -12.41 27.49
CA GLN A 228 -5.70 -13.03 26.28
C GLN A 228 -5.63 -12.07 25.07
N ARG A 229 -4.76 -11.05 25.16
CA ARG A 229 -4.61 -9.96 24.20
C ARG A 229 -3.20 -9.94 23.62
N ILE A 230 -3.08 -9.93 22.29
CA ILE A 230 -1.87 -9.48 21.60
C ILE A 230 -2.04 -8.00 21.29
N ARG A 231 -1.05 -7.18 21.65
CA ARG A 231 -1.00 -5.74 21.38
C ARG A 231 0.22 -5.42 20.52
N LEU A 232 0.02 -4.68 19.44
CA LEU A 232 1.03 -4.31 18.47
C LEU A 232 1.04 -2.79 18.20
N GLN A 233 2.21 -2.23 17.97
CA GLN A 233 2.38 -1.03 17.15
C GLN A 233 2.91 -1.46 15.79
N LEU A 234 2.26 -1.01 14.71
CA LEU A 234 2.79 -1.14 13.36
C LEU A 234 3.11 0.26 12.80
N VAL A 235 4.30 0.41 12.24
CA VAL A 235 4.74 1.63 11.55
C VAL A 235 5.42 1.22 10.25
N ALA A 236 4.82 1.55 9.10
CA ALA A 236 5.49 1.56 7.81
C ALA A 236 5.94 3.00 7.51
N ASN A 237 7.16 3.16 7.01
CA ASN A 237 7.79 4.45 6.83
C ASN A 237 8.55 4.48 5.51
N GLY A 238 8.47 5.63 4.83
CA GLY A 238 9.03 5.80 3.49
C GLY A 238 8.32 4.95 2.44
N LEU A 239 7.01 4.74 2.56
CA LEU A 239 6.21 3.93 1.64
C LEU A 239 5.87 4.72 0.36
N SER A 240 5.87 4.05 -0.78
CA SER A 240 5.25 4.46 -2.04
C SER A 240 4.23 3.40 -2.48
N LEU A 241 3.14 3.87 -3.10
CA LEU A 241 2.18 3.03 -3.83
C LEU A 241 2.26 3.21 -5.36
N SER A 242 3.25 3.93 -5.88
CA SER A 242 3.31 4.27 -7.30
C SER A 242 3.35 3.03 -8.19
N GLY A 243 2.62 3.08 -9.30
CA GLY A 243 2.37 1.96 -10.20
C GLY A 243 1.34 0.95 -9.69
N SER A 244 0.70 1.17 -8.53
CA SER A 244 -0.45 0.37 -8.11
C SER A 244 -1.68 0.69 -8.95
N GLN A 245 -2.51 -0.32 -9.21
CA GLN A 245 -3.81 -0.15 -9.85
C GLN A 245 -4.80 -1.22 -9.38
N VAL A 246 -6.08 -0.87 -9.35
CA VAL A 246 -7.20 -1.81 -9.21
C VAL A 246 -8.17 -1.54 -10.35
N ARG A 247 -8.50 -2.57 -11.14
CA ARG A 247 -9.52 -2.53 -12.19
C ARG A 247 -10.67 -3.43 -11.80
N LEU A 248 -11.90 -2.94 -11.91
CA LEU A 248 -13.14 -3.67 -11.66
C LEU A 248 -13.93 -3.79 -12.97
N PHE A 249 -14.40 -4.98 -13.29
CA PHE A 249 -15.07 -5.30 -14.56
C PHE A 249 -16.07 -6.44 -14.39
N GLN A 250 -16.93 -6.65 -15.38
CA GLN A 250 -17.74 -7.86 -15.47
C GLN A 250 -16.94 -8.96 -16.16
N THR A 251 -16.92 -10.17 -15.60
CA THR A 251 -16.25 -11.32 -16.22
C THR A 251 -17.03 -11.84 -17.43
N MET A 252 -16.34 -12.61 -18.28
CA MET A 252 -16.97 -13.31 -19.40
C MET A 252 -17.86 -14.47 -18.92
N PRO A 253 -18.70 -15.08 -19.79
CA PRO A 253 -19.40 -16.31 -19.46
C PRO A 253 -18.43 -17.43 -19.07
N SER A 254 -18.78 -18.22 -18.05
CA SER A 254 -18.07 -19.43 -17.63
C SER A 254 -19.06 -20.58 -17.43
N THR A 255 -18.57 -21.82 -17.55
CA THR A 255 -19.33 -23.01 -17.14
C THR A 255 -19.43 -23.13 -15.62
N ASN A 256 -18.55 -22.47 -14.87
CA ASN A 256 -18.69 -22.26 -13.44
C ASN A 256 -19.58 -21.05 -13.16
N ALA A 257 -20.75 -21.28 -12.56
CA ALA A 257 -21.72 -20.23 -12.25
C ALA A 257 -21.20 -19.16 -11.28
N VAL A 258 -20.17 -19.44 -10.48
CA VAL A 258 -19.55 -18.45 -9.57
C VAL A 258 -18.65 -17.47 -10.32
N GLU A 259 -18.06 -17.90 -11.44
CA GLU A 259 -17.17 -17.10 -12.30
C GLU A 259 -17.90 -16.37 -13.42
N SER A 260 -19.05 -16.87 -13.84
CA SER A 260 -19.76 -16.42 -15.04
C SER A 260 -20.45 -15.08 -14.84
N GLN A 261 -20.03 -14.06 -15.61
CA GLN A 261 -20.66 -12.73 -15.63
C GLN A 261 -20.75 -12.02 -14.26
N THR A 262 -19.80 -12.34 -13.37
CA THR A 262 -19.69 -11.82 -12.00
C THR A 262 -18.80 -10.57 -11.94
N LEU A 263 -18.62 -10.00 -10.73
CA LEU A 263 -17.65 -8.94 -10.47
C LEU A 263 -16.22 -9.52 -10.48
N GLY A 264 -15.48 -9.19 -11.54
CA GLY A 264 -14.06 -9.43 -11.68
C GLY A 264 -13.24 -8.22 -11.23
N MET A 265 -12.06 -8.50 -10.70
CA MET A 265 -11.02 -7.56 -10.33
C MET A 265 -9.68 -8.01 -10.93
N ALA A 266 -8.88 -7.05 -11.37
CA ALA A 266 -7.46 -7.24 -11.65
C ALA A 266 -6.72 -6.16 -10.85
N SER A 267 -5.86 -6.56 -9.92
CA SER A 267 -5.10 -5.60 -9.10
C SER A 267 -3.61 -5.89 -9.08
N LEU A 268 -2.87 -4.79 -9.19
CA LEU A 268 -1.44 -4.71 -8.97
C LEU A 268 -1.27 -3.79 -7.76
N ILE A 269 -0.79 -4.31 -6.64
CA ILE A 269 -0.62 -3.59 -5.39
C ILE A 269 0.87 -3.52 -5.09
N ARG A 270 1.43 -2.31 -5.10
CA ARG A 270 2.83 -2.05 -4.82
C ARG A 270 2.92 -1.37 -3.45
N LEU A 271 3.65 -2.00 -2.54
CA LEU A 271 4.00 -1.48 -1.21
C LEU A 271 5.53 -1.43 -1.18
N ASN A 272 6.10 -0.44 -1.87
CA ASN A 272 7.54 -0.26 -1.95
C ASN A 272 8.00 0.77 -0.94
N THR A 273 9.26 0.68 -0.51
CA THR A 273 9.83 1.67 0.42
C THR A 273 11.22 2.16 0.02
N ASN A 274 11.86 1.53 -0.96
CA ASN A 274 13.21 1.89 -1.37
C ASN A 274 13.49 1.39 -2.79
N ASP A 275 13.66 2.30 -3.74
CA ASP A 275 13.88 1.92 -5.14
C ASP A 275 15.27 1.34 -5.40
N ASN A 276 16.23 1.66 -4.52
CA ASN A 276 17.61 1.18 -4.63
C ASN A 276 18.22 0.79 -3.25
N PRO A 277 17.88 -0.40 -2.72
CA PRO A 277 18.39 -0.88 -1.44
C PRO A 277 19.74 -1.62 -1.53
N GLU A 278 20.42 -1.64 -2.67
CA GLU A 278 21.67 -2.41 -2.89
C GLU A 278 22.77 -2.06 -1.89
N ALA A 279 22.96 -0.76 -1.62
CA ALA A 279 24.02 -0.26 -0.75
C ALA A 279 23.72 -0.37 0.77
N LEU A 280 22.58 -0.94 1.16
CA LEU A 280 22.24 -1.09 2.58
C LEU A 280 23.15 -2.10 3.26
N ILE A 281 23.57 -1.78 4.48
CA ILE A 281 24.33 -2.66 5.36
C ILE A 281 23.76 -2.63 6.78
N TYR A 282 24.04 -3.66 7.56
CA TYR A 282 23.73 -3.74 8.98
C TYR A 282 24.94 -3.32 9.82
N GLU A 283 24.79 -2.24 10.57
CA GLU A 283 25.68 -1.90 11.67
C GLU A 283 24.83 -1.53 12.90
N ASN A 284 25.17 -2.00 14.10
CA ASN A 284 24.41 -1.62 15.30
C ASN A 284 24.86 -0.26 15.87
N THR A 285 25.02 0.73 14.99
CA THR A 285 25.38 2.12 15.31
C THR A 285 24.15 3.02 15.20
N GLN A 286 24.10 4.14 15.93
CA GLN A 286 22.97 5.06 15.86
C GLN A 286 22.77 5.63 14.44
N ALA A 287 23.86 5.97 13.75
CA ALA A 287 23.80 6.48 12.38
C ALA A 287 23.21 5.45 11.38
N ASN A 288 23.62 4.17 11.47
CA ASN A 288 23.04 3.14 10.61
C ASN A 288 21.56 2.85 10.97
N LYS A 289 21.19 2.88 12.26
CA LYS A 289 19.77 2.81 12.67
C LYS A 289 18.96 3.96 12.04
N GLU A 290 19.46 5.20 12.07
CA GLU A 290 18.78 6.37 11.51
C GLU A 290 18.60 6.26 9.99
N LEU A 291 19.63 5.82 9.26
CA LEU A 291 19.56 5.55 7.82
C LEU A 291 18.50 4.48 7.50
N LEU A 292 18.53 3.35 8.20
CA LEU A 292 17.57 2.26 8.00
C LEU A 292 16.15 2.62 8.45
N ASN A 293 15.99 3.51 9.43
CA ASN A 293 14.69 3.93 9.94
C ASN A 293 13.92 4.88 9.00
N VAL A 294 14.54 5.41 7.95
CA VAL A 294 13.82 6.20 6.92
C VAL A 294 12.86 5.32 6.12
N ARG A 295 13.23 4.05 5.88
CA ARG A 295 12.55 3.14 4.93
C ARG A 295 12.39 1.74 5.53
N GLY A 296 11.20 1.40 5.99
CA GLY A 296 10.96 0.12 6.64
C GLY A 296 9.53 -0.11 7.12
N LEU A 297 9.27 -1.34 7.59
CA LEU A 297 8.13 -1.71 8.41
C LEU A 297 8.64 -2.17 9.78
N ARG A 298 8.06 -1.64 10.85
CA ARG A 298 8.31 -2.07 12.23
C ARG A 298 7.03 -2.62 12.84
N ILE A 299 7.17 -3.73 13.56
CA ILE A 299 6.13 -4.34 14.39
C ILE A 299 6.70 -4.49 15.81
N SER A 300 6.16 -3.74 16.77
CA SER A 300 6.61 -3.72 18.16
C SER A 300 5.52 -4.25 19.10
N THR A 301 5.93 -4.97 20.14
CA THR A 301 5.06 -5.61 21.14
C THR A 301 5.26 -5.06 22.55
N ALA A 302 6.47 -4.56 22.86
CA ALA A 302 6.85 -4.17 24.20
C ALA A 302 6.39 -2.74 24.52
N THR A 303 5.45 -2.61 25.45
CA THR A 303 5.00 -1.32 25.97
C THR A 303 5.86 -0.84 27.14
N LEU A 304 6.31 0.42 27.11
CA LEU A 304 6.78 1.15 28.29
C LEU A 304 5.61 1.52 29.22
N ASN A 305 4.43 1.78 28.63
CA ASN A 305 3.19 2.02 29.36
C ASN A 305 2.03 1.37 28.58
N ASP A 306 1.37 0.37 29.18
CA ASP A 306 0.25 -0.35 28.58
C ASP A 306 -1.11 0.37 28.72
N GLY A 307 -1.13 1.56 29.34
CA GLY A 307 -2.36 2.28 29.65
C GLY A 307 -3.20 1.62 30.76
N THR A 308 -4.20 2.35 31.23
CA THR A 308 -5.11 1.92 32.31
C THR A 308 -6.13 0.89 31.82
N ALA A 309 -6.61 1.03 30.59
CA ALA A 309 -7.61 0.17 29.97
C ALA A 309 -7.09 -1.20 29.52
N VAL A 310 -8.00 -2.13 29.27
CA VAL A 310 -7.70 -3.35 28.48
C VAL A 310 -7.43 -3.01 27.01
N THR A 311 -8.21 -2.09 26.44
CA THR A 311 -7.90 -1.36 25.20
C THR A 311 -8.47 0.06 25.25
N PRO A 312 -7.72 1.10 24.79
CA PRO A 312 -8.21 2.49 24.77
C PRO A 312 -9.48 2.70 23.94
N ALA A 313 -9.81 1.75 23.07
CA ALA A 313 -11.02 1.77 22.25
C ALA A 313 -12.34 1.61 23.05
N LEU A 314 -12.30 1.08 24.29
CA LEU A 314 -13.51 0.90 25.11
C LEU A 314 -13.84 2.13 25.97
N ASP A 315 -12.87 2.58 26.76
CA ASP A 315 -13.05 3.55 27.84
C ASP A 315 -12.55 4.96 27.48
N ARG A 316 -12.00 5.12 26.27
CA ARG A 316 -11.38 6.36 25.77
C ARG A 316 -10.13 6.76 26.58
N SER A 317 -9.42 5.80 27.18
CA SER A 317 -8.13 6.05 27.84
C SER A 317 -7.08 6.61 26.86
N LEU A 318 -5.92 7.00 27.39
CA LEU A 318 -4.75 7.28 26.58
C LEU A 318 -4.24 6.01 25.88
N ALA A 319 -3.70 6.18 24.68
CA ALA A 319 -3.02 5.12 23.94
C ALA A 319 -1.70 4.68 24.62
N PRO A 320 -1.31 3.39 24.47
CA PRO A 320 -0.06 2.86 25.02
C PRO A 320 1.20 3.50 24.41
N ILE A 321 2.27 3.51 25.18
CA ILE A 321 3.60 3.95 24.76
C ILE A 321 4.48 2.71 24.57
N PHE A 322 5.07 2.55 23.39
CA PHE A 322 5.95 1.43 23.05
C PHE A 322 7.43 1.74 23.34
N HIS A 323 8.22 0.70 23.58
CA HIS A 323 9.67 0.81 23.71
C HIS A 323 10.27 1.34 22.41
N ALA A 324 11.26 2.24 22.47
CA ALA A 324 11.71 2.97 21.29
C ALA A 324 12.44 2.11 20.24
N GLU A 325 13.11 1.03 20.66
CA GLU A 325 13.93 0.19 19.79
C GLU A 325 13.45 -1.27 19.65
N GLU A 326 12.39 -1.70 20.34
CA GLU A 326 12.00 -3.13 20.33
C GLU A 326 11.27 -3.52 19.04
N GLY A 327 11.34 -4.80 18.70
CA GLY A 327 10.41 -5.44 17.75
C GLY A 327 11.07 -6.04 16.54
N LEU A 328 10.22 -6.44 15.60
CA LEU A 328 10.60 -6.87 14.26
C LEU A 328 10.70 -5.66 13.34
N TYR A 329 11.85 -5.50 12.71
CA TYR A 329 12.12 -4.52 11.66
C TYR A 329 12.30 -5.28 10.35
N LEU A 330 11.52 -4.90 9.34
CA LEU A 330 11.75 -5.23 7.95
C LEU A 330 12.28 -3.94 7.32
N TYR A 331 13.58 -3.85 7.07
CA TYR A 331 14.18 -2.66 6.46
C TYR A 331 14.04 -2.70 4.94
N SER A 332 13.63 -1.58 4.33
CA SER A 332 13.41 -1.45 2.89
C SER A 332 12.60 -2.61 2.25
N PRO A 333 11.40 -2.96 2.77
CA PRO A 333 10.52 -3.91 2.13
C PRO A 333 9.95 -3.34 0.84
N ASN A 334 10.00 -4.13 -0.22
CA ASN A 334 9.38 -3.87 -1.52
C ASN A 334 8.48 -5.05 -1.86
N ILE A 335 7.17 -4.87 -1.74
CA ILE A 335 6.17 -5.93 -1.89
C ILE A 335 5.29 -5.55 -3.08
N ASN A 336 5.41 -6.30 -4.18
CA ASN A 336 4.72 -6.03 -5.43
C ASN A 336 3.81 -7.22 -5.74
N LEU A 337 2.52 -7.10 -5.42
CA LEU A 337 1.54 -8.19 -5.53
C LEU A 337 0.67 -8.02 -6.78
N VAL A 338 0.69 -9.03 -7.64
CA VAL A 338 -0.25 -9.18 -8.76
C VAL A 338 -1.33 -10.16 -8.32
N LEU A 339 -2.56 -9.66 -8.14
CA LEU A 339 -3.74 -10.45 -7.77
C LEU A 339 -4.68 -10.51 -8.98
N GLY A 340 -4.44 -11.50 -9.83
CA GLY A 340 -5.14 -11.67 -11.09
C GLY A 340 -4.77 -10.63 -12.15
N ASN A 341 -5.33 -10.80 -13.34
CA ASN A 341 -5.21 -9.90 -14.49
C ASN A 341 -6.49 -10.01 -15.35
N MET A 342 -6.57 -9.29 -16.48
CA MET A 342 -7.77 -9.31 -17.32
C MET A 342 -8.09 -10.70 -17.93
N HIS A 343 -7.10 -11.59 -18.09
CA HIS A 343 -7.29 -12.96 -18.60
C HIS A 343 -7.53 -13.99 -17.47
N GLN A 344 -7.10 -13.69 -16.25
CA GLN A 344 -7.26 -14.50 -15.04
C GLN A 344 -7.78 -13.61 -13.91
N PRO A 345 -9.09 -13.31 -13.86
CA PRO A 345 -9.64 -12.41 -12.86
C PRO A 345 -9.47 -12.92 -11.42
N PHE A 346 -9.35 -11.99 -10.48
CA PHE A 346 -9.79 -12.21 -9.11
C PHE A 346 -11.30 -11.96 -9.08
N ILE A 347 -12.12 -12.93 -8.65
CA ILE A 347 -13.57 -12.77 -8.55
C ILE A 347 -14.04 -12.57 -7.10
N LEU A 348 -15.05 -11.72 -6.94
CA LEU A 348 -15.90 -11.67 -5.75
C LEU A 348 -17.22 -12.37 -6.10
N GLY A 349 -17.38 -13.61 -5.64
CA GLY A 349 -18.57 -14.43 -5.91
C GLY A 349 -19.35 -14.79 -4.65
N SER A 350 -20.47 -15.47 -4.84
CA SER A 350 -21.20 -16.14 -3.75
C SER A 350 -21.55 -17.58 -4.13
N GLU A 351 -21.64 -18.45 -3.13
CA GLU A 351 -22.07 -19.84 -3.28
C GLU A 351 -22.99 -20.20 -2.11
N GLY A 352 -24.29 -20.11 -2.34
CA GLY A 352 -25.29 -20.05 -1.28
C GLY A 352 -25.17 -18.74 -0.52
N GLN A 353 -25.08 -18.81 0.81
CA GLN A 353 -24.84 -17.64 1.67
C GLN A 353 -23.35 -17.26 1.79
N ASN A 354 -22.44 -18.11 1.31
CA ASN A 354 -21.00 -17.91 1.50
C ASN A 354 -20.42 -16.94 0.47
N ILE A 355 -19.49 -16.10 0.92
CA ILE A 355 -18.68 -15.23 0.05
C ILE A 355 -17.47 -16.02 -0.44
N ILE A 356 -17.13 -15.84 -1.72
CA ILE A 356 -15.95 -16.40 -2.36
C ILE A 356 -15.04 -15.28 -2.85
N LEU A 357 -13.76 -15.40 -2.52
CA LEU A 357 -12.66 -14.57 -3.02
C LEU A 357 -11.71 -15.49 -3.77
N GLU A 358 -11.58 -15.35 -5.08
CA GLU A 358 -10.87 -16.34 -5.89
C GLU A 358 -10.05 -15.72 -7.03
N VAL A 359 -8.73 -15.88 -7.01
CA VAL A 359 -7.92 -15.77 -8.24
C VAL A 359 -8.22 -17.01 -9.06
N THR A 360 -8.96 -16.86 -10.16
CA THR A 360 -9.50 -17.98 -10.92
C THR A 360 -8.39 -18.85 -11.50
N ARG A 361 -8.66 -20.14 -11.69
CA ARG A 361 -7.69 -21.08 -12.24
C ARG A 361 -7.31 -20.68 -13.67
N ILE A 362 -6.02 -20.74 -14.01
CA ILE A 362 -5.55 -20.63 -15.40
C ILE A 362 -6.08 -21.84 -16.20
N PRO A 363 -6.91 -21.64 -17.24
CA PRO A 363 -7.43 -22.73 -18.07
C PRO A 363 -6.37 -23.21 -19.08
N ASN A 364 -6.50 -24.44 -19.56
CA ASN A 364 -5.65 -25.00 -20.60
C ASN A 364 -6.05 -24.50 -22.00
N VAL A 365 -5.94 -23.18 -22.20
CA VAL A 365 -6.29 -22.46 -23.44
C VAL A 365 -5.07 -21.59 -23.82
N PRO A 366 -4.38 -21.86 -24.93
CA PRO A 366 -3.16 -21.15 -25.31
C PRO A 366 -3.29 -19.63 -25.34
N GLU A 367 -4.40 -19.13 -25.86
CA GLU A 367 -4.72 -17.69 -25.96
C GLU A 367 -4.85 -17.01 -24.60
N ILE A 368 -5.05 -17.78 -23.52
CA ILE A 368 -5.16 -17.30 -22.14
C ILE A 368 -3.84 -17.51 -21.41
N TYR A 369 -3.30 -18.74 -21.34
CA TYR A 369 -2.10 -18.99 -20.53
C TYR A 369 -0.85 -18.28 -21.06
N LYS A 370 -0.73 -18.05 -22.37
CA LYS A 370 0.37 -17.28 -22.97
C LYS A 370 0.38 -15.82 -22.54
N GLN A 371 -0.77 -15.26 -22.14
CA GLN A 371 -0.85 -13.90 -21.58
C GLN A 371 -0.36 -13.82 -20.14
N ILE A 372 -0.17 -14.96 -19.46
CA ILE A 372 0.07 -15.04 -18.03
C ILE A 372 1.47 -15.59 -17.74
N TYR A 373 1.85 -16.71 -18.38
CA TYR A 373 3.13 -17.37 -18.16
C TYR A 373 4.31 -16.64 -18.83
N THR A 374 5.45 -16.72 -18.17
CA THR A 374 6.75 -16.23 -18.64
C THR A 374 7.46 -17.35 -19.39
N TYR A 375 8.22 -17.02 -20.44
CA TYR A 375 9.09 -17.98 -21.12
C TYR A 375 10.44 -18.10 -20.39
N TYR A 376 10.89 -19.34 -20.14
CA TYR A 376 12.14 -19.63 -19.41
C TYR A 376 13.16 -20.28 -20.36
N ALA A 377 14.12 -19.48 -20.85
CA ALA A 377 15.08 -19.91 -21.87
C ALA A 377 16.03 -21.04 -21.41
N ASP A 378 16.21 -21.20 -20.09
CA ASP A 378 16.99 -22.26 -19.46
C ASP A 378 16.27 -23.61 -19.37
N ILE A 379 14.94 -23.61 -19.57
CA ILE A 379 14.08 -24.80 -19.58
C ILE A 379 13.61 -25.13 -21.01
N ASP A 380 13.10 -24.12 -21.72
CA ASP A 380 12.44 -24.26 -23.02
C ASP A 380 13.33 -23.88 -24.22
N GLY A 381 14.62 -23.56 -24.00
CA GLY A 381 15.54 -23.04 -25.03
C GLY A 381 15.72 -23.93 -26.28
N ASP A 382 15.60 -25.24 -26.13
CA ASP A 382 15.69 -26.22 -27.21
C ASP A 382 14.30 -26.62 -27.79
N ASN A 383 13.20 -26.09 -27.24
CA ASN A 383 11.84 -26.47 -27.62
C ASN A 383 11.34 -25.65 -28.82
N THR A 384 11.47 -26.22 -30.02
CA THR A 384 11.08 -25.58 -31.29
C THR A 384 9.56 -25.43 -31.50
N GLU A 385 8.72 -26.04 -30.64
CA GLU A 385 7.27 -25.83 -30.66
C GLU A 385 6.84 -24.57 -29.86
N ILE A 386 7.77 -23.98 -29.11
CA ILE A 386 7.55 -22.79 -28.28
C ILE A 386 8.14 -21.55 -28.98
N ASN A 387 7.30 -20.54 -29.23
CA ASN A 387 7.75 -19.22 -29.62
C ASN A 387 7.87 -18.33 -28.36
N PRO A 388 9.07 -17.85 -27.97
CA PRO A 388 9.24 -16.98 -26.81
C PRO A 388 8.40 -15.72 -26.89
N ALA A 389 8.20 -15.17 -28.09
CA ALA A 389 7.45 -13.94 -28.30
C ALA A 389 5.94 -14.08 -28.03
N ASP A 390 5.41 -15.30 -27.93
CA ASP A 390 4.01 -15.53 -27.60
C ASP A 390 3.71 -15.28 -26.12
N TYR A 391 4.69 -15.53 -25.24
CA TYR A 391 4.54 -15.46 -23.79
C TYR A 391 4.71 -14.02 -23.30
N LYS A 392 3.67 -13.48 -22.65
CA LYS A 392 3.61 -12.09 -22.16
C LYS A 392 3.82 -11.96 -20.66
N GLY A 393 3.95 -13.08 -19.96
CA GLY A 393 4.19 -13.08 -18.52
C GLY A 393 5.48 -12.36 -18.17
N SER A 394 5.43 -11.62 -17.06
CA SER A 394 6.57 -10.91 -16.51
C SER A 394 6.38 -10.65 -15.02
N THR A 395 7.49 -10.47 -14.32
CA THR A 395 7.50 -10.17 -12.88
C THR A 395 7.41 -8.67 -12.63
N CYS A 396 6.56 -8.28 -11.68
CA CYS A 396 6.60 -6.96 -11.10
C CYS A 396 7.57 -6.93 -9.91
N ASN A 397 8.62 -6.12 -10.03
CA ASN A 397 9.50 -5.76 -8.94
C ASN A 397 9.71 -4.23 -8.90
N VAL A 398 10.54 -3.75 -7.99
CA VAL A 398 10.66 -2.31 -7.71
C VAL A 398 11.10 -1.49 -8.94
N ALA A 399 11.95 -2.05 -9.80
CA ALA A 399 12.51 -1.38 -10.98
C ALA A 399 11.77 -1.66 -12.30
N TYR A 400 10.92 -2.68 -12.34
CA TYR A 400 10.22 -3.09 -13.56
C TYR A 400 8.91 -3.80 -13.24
N CYS A 401 7.81 -3.37 -13.85
CA CYS A 401 6.47 -3.90 -13.59
C CYS A 401 5.65 -4.17 -14.87
N GLY A 402 6.33 -4.67 -15.90
CA GLY A 402 5.73 -5.06 -17.17
C GLY A 402 6.15 -4.18 -18.34
N SER A 403 5.62 -4.51 -19.53
CA SER A 403 6.12 -4.05 -20.83
C SER A 403 5.42 -2.82 -21.41
N ASN A 404 4.26 -2.42 -20.88
CA ASN A 404 3.52 -1.23 -21.32
C ASN A 404 4.11 0.08 -20.75
N ILE A 405 5.41 0.28 -20.97
CA ILE A 405 6.15 1.48 -20.56
C ILE A 405 5.52 2.73 -21.17
N SER A 406 5.29 3.74 -20.34
CA SER A 406 4.71 5.03 -20.75
C SER A 406 5.76 6.14 -20.70
N GLN A 407 5.67 7.12 -21.59
CA GLN A 407 6.58 8.27 -21.63
C GLN A 407 5.79 9.57 -21.51
N VAL A 408 6.20 10.46 -20.61
CA VAL A 408 5.65 11.83 -20.50
C VAL A 408 6.74 12.83 -20.84
N LEU A 409 6.39 13.78 -21.69
CA LEU A 409 7.24 14.90 -22.11
C LEU A 409 6.88 16.12 -21.26
N SER A 410 7.86 16.68 -20.55
CA SER A 410 7.70 17.90 -19.74
C SER A 410 8.81 18.89 -20.10
N GLY A 411 8.45 19.95 -20.84
CA GLY A 411 9.40 20.92 -21.36
C GLY A 411 10.45 20.27 -22.27
N ALA A 412 11.70 20.27 -21.83
CA ALA A 412 12.83 19.64 -22.54
C ALA A 412 13.22 18.25 -22.00
N GLY A 413 12.50 17.72 -21.00
CA GLY A 413 12.76 16.42 -20.37
C GLY A 413 11.74 15.35 -20.76
N THR A 414 12.21 14.11 -20.90
CA THR A 414 11.36 12.91 -21.04
C THR A 414 11.46 12.10 -19.75
N THR A 415 10.32 11.75 -19.15
CA THR A 415 10.26 10.81 -18.03
C THR A 415 9.65 9.50 -18.49
N ASN A 416 10.34 8.39 -18.21
CA ASN A 416 9.89 7.04 -18.50
C ASN A 416 9.22 6.44 -17.25
N TYR A 417 8.06 5.82 -17.43
CA TYR A 417 7.30 5.15 -16.39
C TYR A 417 7.19 3.65 -16.67
N GLN A 418 7.29 2.85 -15.61
CA GLN A 418 7.18 1.40 -15.66
C GLN A 418 5.81 0.97 -16.19
N GLY A 419 5.75 -0.25 -16.75
CA GLY A 419 4.48 -0.88 -17.07
C GLY A 419 3.62 -1.19 -15.84
N THR A 420 2.42 -1.70 -16.12
CA THR A 420 1.42 -2.14 -15.14
C THR A 420 0.76 -3.47 -15.53
N ASN A 421 1.27 -4.16 -16.56
CA ASN A 421 0.73 -5.42 -17.09
C ASN A 421 1.50 -6.68 -16.65
N ALA A 422 2.38 -6.57 -15.66
CA ALA A 422 3.04 -7.73 -15.07
C ALA A 422 2.05 -8.75 -14.49
N THR A 423 2.45 -10.02 -14.47
CA THR A 423 1.59 -11.16 -14.13
C THR A 423 2.09 -11.95 -12.92
N HIS A 424 3.36 -11.77 -12.54
CA HIS A 424 3.99 -12.41 -11.38
C HIS A 424 4.37 -11.35 -10.34
N SER A 425 4.26 -11.73 -9.06
CA SER A 425 4.58 -10.89 -7.90
C SER A 425 6.05 -10.97 -7.51
N SER A 426 6.55 -9.99 -6.77
CA SER A 426 7.83 -10.06 -6.06
C SER A 426 7.75 -9.54 -4.63
N ILE A 427 8.68 -10.01 -3.79
CA ILE A 427 8.87 -9.56 -2.42
C ILE A 427 10.39 -9.48 -2.17
N SER A 428 10.90 -8.28 -1.91
CA SER A 428 12.25 -8.11 -1.38
C SER A 428 12.24 -7.34 -0.05
N ILE A 429 13.23 -7.63 0.80
CA ILE A 429 13.44 -6.93 2.06
C ILE A 429 14.95 -6.78 2.27
N GLY A 430 15.40 -5.55 2.51
CA GLY A 430 16.76 -5.24 2.90
C GLY A 430 17.72 -5.11 1.72
N SER A 431 19.00 -5.43 1.97
CA SER A 431 20.10 -5.35 1.01
C SER A 431 19.85 -6.25 -0.20
N VAL A 432 19.22 -5.73 -1.25
CA VAL A 432 18.86 -6.48 -2.45
C VAL A 432 19.35 -5.74 -3.67
N THR A 433 20.03 -6.45 -4.56
CA THR A 433 20.54 -5.92 -5.83
C THR A 433 19.65 -6.39 -6.98
N ARG A 434 19.67 -5.66 -8.09
CA ARG A 434 19.00 -6.05 -9.34
C ARG A 434 20.04 -6.48 -10.36
N ASP A 435 19.84 -7.65 -10.96
CA ASP A 435 20.59 -8.05 -12.15
C ASP A 435 20.05 -7.28 -13.37
N PRO A 436 20.84 -6.40 -14.01
CA PRO A 436 20.34 -5.54 -15.09
C PRO A 436 20.05 -6.30 -16.39
N THR A 437 20.61 -7.51 -16.57
CA THR A 437 20.46 -8.33 -17.77
C THR A 437 19.22 -9.21 -17.69
N THR A 438 18.98 -9.83 -16.53
CA THR A 438 17.86 -10.76 -16.30
C THR A 438 16.66 -10.12 -15.60
N ASN A 439 16.79 -8.87 -15.13
CA ASN A 439 15.82 -8.16 -14.30
C ASN A 439 15.53 -8.80 -12.93
N LEU A 440 16.23 -9.87 -12.55
CA LEU A 440 15.99 -10.62 -11.32
C LEU A 440 16.54 -9.90 -10.08
N LEU A 441 15.79 -9.96 -8.99
CA LEU A 441 16.23 -9.53 -7.67
C LEU A 441 17.16 -10.56 -7.01
N LYS A 442 18.23 -10.09 -6.37
CA LYS A 442 19.24 -10.92 -5.69
C LYS A 442 19.50 -10.41 -4.28
N ALA A 443 19.23 -11.24 -3.28
CA ALA A 443 19.54 -10.96 -1.89
C ALA A 443 21.06 -10.90 -1.67
N ASN A 444 21.55 -9.86 -0.98
CA ASN A 444 22.96 -9.72 -0.65
C ASN A 444 23.33 -10.75 0.44
N THR A 445 24.31 -11.60 0.15
CA THR A 445 24.79 -12.69 1.01
C THR A 445 26.02 -12.32 1.85
N ALA A 446 26.49 -11.06 1.80
CA ALA A 446 27.57 -10.58 2.63
C ALA A 446 27.21 -10.61 4.13
N SER A 447 28.22 -10.76 4.99
CA SER A 447 28.07 -10.84 6.45
C SER A 447 27.51 -9.58 7.10
N ASN A 448 27.51 -8.45 6.38
CA ASN A 448 26.93 -7.17 6.78
C ASN A 448 25.64 -6.84 6.01
N SER A 449 25.01 -7.78 5.31
CA SER A 449 23.67 -7.55 4.72
C SER A 449 22.64 -7.26 5.83
N THR A 450 21.62 -6.46 5.51
CA THR A 450 20.52 -6.11 6.43
C THR A 450 19.17 -6.43 5.79
N GLY A 451 18.11 -6.48 6.59
CA GLY A 451 16.76 -6.68 6.11
C GLY A 451 15.82 -7.00 7.26
N VAL A 452 15.74 -8.28 7.62
CA VAL A 452 14.90 -8.77 8.72
C VAL A 452 15.68 -8.74 10.03
N VAL A 453 15.36 -7.81 10.92
CA VAL A 453 16.09 -7.60 12.19
C VAL A 453 15.15 -7.61 13.39
N PHE A 454 15.46 -8.42 14.40
CA PHE A 454 14.77 -8.43 15.69
C PHE A 454 15.59 -7.66 16.72
N ARG A 455 14.96 -6.73 17.42
CA ARG A 455 15.56 -5.92 18.49
C ARG A 455 14.85 -6.15 19.82
N SER A 456 15.64 -6.30 20.89
CA SER A 456 15.16 -6.50 22.26
C SER A 456 14.70 -5.18 22.90
N PRO A 457 13.77 -5.19 23.88
CA PRO A 457 13.55 -4.05 24.76
C PRO A 457 14.69 -3.84 25.77
N HIS A 458 15.63 -4.78 25.89
CA HIS A 458 16.82 -4.62 26.73
C HIS A 458 18.01 -4.15 25.88
N ALA A 459 18.49 -2.93 26.13
CA ALA A 459 19.57 -2.29 25.36
C ALA A 459 20.91 -3.06 25.35
N THR A 460 21.10 -4.01 26.27
CA THR A 460 22.30 -4.87 26.33
C THR A 460 22.20 -6.15 25.49
N THR A 461 21.01 -6.52 25.00
CA THR A 461 20.84 -7.66 24.10
C THR A 461 21.23 -7.27 22.68
N ALA A 462 22.19 -7.97 22.09
CA ALA A 462 22.53 -7.79 20.68
C ALA A 462 21.31 -8.10 19.78
N PRO A 463 20.98 -7.26 18.78
CA PRO A 463 19.92 -7.57 17.84
C PRO A 463 20.24 -8.81 17.01
N VAL A 464 19.20 -9.56 16.61
CA VAL A 464 19.32 -10.70 15.70
C VAL A 464 18.97 -10.23 14.30
N ASN A 465 19.96 -10.19 13.42
CA ASN A 465 19.79 -9.91 11.99
C ASN A 465 19.74 -11.23 11.22
N LEU A 466 18.66 -11.47 10.48
CA LEU A 466 18.48 -12.64 9.61
C LEU A 466 18.92 -12.39 8.15
N GLY A 467 19.40 -11.17 7.85
CA GLY A 467 19.85 -10.77 6.53
C GLY A 467 18.73 -10.24 5.63
N SER A 468 19.01 -10.20 4.33
CA SER A 468 18.08 -9.79 3.29
C SER A 468 17.33 -10.98 2.67
N VAL A 469 16.22 -10.71 2.00
CA VAL A 469 15.46 -11.71 1.23
C VAL A 469 15.02 -11.12 -0.10
N ALA A 470 15.04 -11.94 -1.15
CA ALA A 470 14.48 -11.64 -2.46
C ALA A 470 13.69 -12.87 -2.94
N ILE A 471 12.43 -12.65 -3.29
CA ILE A 471 11.52 -13.61 -3.90
C ILE A 471 10.98 -12.93 -5.15
N ASP A 472 11.18 -13.53 -6.32
CA ASP A 472 10.85 -12.95 -7.62
C ASP A 472 10.08 -14.01 -8.43
N GLY A 473 9.06 -13.61 -9.20
CA GLY A 473 8.32 -14.52 -10.07
C GLY A 473 7.23 -15.34 -9.39
N VAL A 474 6.60 -14.83 -8.32
CA VAL A 474 5.51 -15.54 -7.64
C VAL A 474 4.21 -15.45 -8.45
N LEU A 475 3.81 -16.56 -9.07
CA LEU A 475 2.54 -16.68 -9.78
C LEU A 475 1.46 -17.37 -8.94
N ILE A 476 0.29 -16.75 -8.84
CA ILE A 476 -0.90 -17.38 -8.28
C ILE A 476 -1.67 -18.08 -9.41
N GLN A 477 -1.42 -19.38 -9.62
CA GLN A 477 -2.13 -20.16 -10.65
C GLN A 477 -3.62 -20.36 -10.32
N HIS A 478 -3.93 -20.49 -9.02
CA HIS A 478 -5.29 -20.61 -8.47
C HIS A 478 -5.20 -20.33 -6.97
N LEU A 479 -6.11 -19.52 -6.43
CA LEU A 479 -6.23 -19.28 -4.99
C LEU A 479 -7.69 -19.00 -4.68
N LYS A 480 -8.32 -19.78 -3.80
CA LYS A 480 -9.73 -19.64 -3.43
C LYS A 480 -9.90 -19.60 -1.92
N PHE A 481 -10.43 -18.50 -1.41
CA PHE A 481 -11.00 -18.41 -0.07
C PHE A 481 -12.52 -18.46 -0.18
N LYS A 482 -13.15 -19.20 0.72
CA LYS A 482 -14.60 -19.33 0.82
C LYS A 482 -14.98 -19.27 2.29
N THR A 483 -15.95 -18.43 2.65
CA THR A 483 -16.48 -18.43 4.02
C THR A 483 -17.20 -19.75 4.30
N THR A 484 -17.20 -20.21 5.55
CA THR A 484 -17.88 -21.46 5.95
C THR A 484 -18.95 -21.18 7.01
N GLY A 485 -20.16 -20.86 6.55
CA GLY A 485 -21.33 -20.70 7.41
C GLY A 485 -21.73 -19.25 7.70
N LEU A 486 -21.87 -18.45 6.64
CA LEU A 486 -22.76 -17.27 6.66
C LEU A 486 -24.23 -17.71 6.54
#